data_AF-A0A836RI23-F1
#
_entry.id   AF-A0A836RI23-F1
#
_cell.length_a   1.000
_cell.length_b   1.000
_cell.length_c   1.000
_cell.angle_alpha   90.00
_cell.angle_beta   90.00
_cell.angle_gamma   90.00
#
_symmetry.space_group_name_H-M   'P 1'
#
loop_
_entity.id
_entity.type
_entity.pdbx_description
1 polymer ?
#
loop_
_entity_poly.entity_id
_entity_poly.type
_entity_poly.pdbx_seq_one_letter_code
_entity_poly.pdbx_strand_id
1 'polypeptide(L)' 'LGQNDVHQAVVDLTTGGCRDGLHSAGVNQNQGAESTLAWLMALHRLHQIVHEKHSAIGPSL' A
#
# COMPACT_ATOMS: atom_id res chain seq x y z
N LEU A 1 -10.66 15.97 15.61
CA LEU A 1 -9.20 15.88 15.31
C LEU A 1 -8.42 15.29 16.49
N GLY A 2 -8.85 14.16 17.08
CA GLY A 2 -8.25 13.63 18.32
C GLY A 2 -9.13 13.70 19.56
N GLN A 3 -10.46 13.78 19.38
CA GLN A 3 -11.42 13.58 20.48
C GLN A 3 -11.64 12.08 20.64
N ASN A 4 -10.69 11.43 21.28
CA ASN A 4 -10.71 10.02 21.66
C ASN A 4 -9.92 9.87 22.97
N ASP A 5 -9.98 8.70 23.58
CA ASP A 5 -9.43 8.47 24.92
C ASP A 5 -7.92 8.77 25.02
N VAL A 6 -7.18 8.56 23.92
CA VAL A 6 -5.73 8.81 23.84
C VAL A 6 -5.37 10.20 23.29
N HIS A 7 -6.38 11.05 23.02
CA HIS A 7 -6.24 12.43 22.54
C HIS A 7 -5.37 12.60 21.29
N GLN A 8 -5.30 11.58 20.42
CA GLN A 8 -4.42 11.58 19.24
C GLN A 8 -5.22 11.58 17.93
N ALA A 9 -4.77 12.37 16.96
CA ALA A 9 -5.37 12.38 15.64
C ALA A 9 -4.91 11.18 14.79
N VAL A 10 -5.86 10.55 14.10
CA VAL A 10 -5.61 9.47 13.14
C VAL A 10 -5.33 10.03 11.74
N VAL A 11 -5.88 11.20 11.42
CA VAL A 11 -5.66 11.94 10.18
C VAL A 11 -4.72 13.12 10.43
N ASP A 12 -3.69 13.26 9.60
CA ASP A 12 -2.86 14.45 9.51
C ASP A 12 -3.28 15.27 8.28
N LEU A 13 -3.94 16.40 8.51
CA LEU A 13 -4.43 17.27 7.44
C LEU A 13 -3.32 18.05 6.72
N THR A 14 -2.11 18.13 7.30
CA THR A 14 -0.96 18.81 6.69
C THR A 14 -0.37 17.97 5.57
N THR A 15 -0.23 16.67 5.81
CA THR A 15 0.31 15.71 4.84
C THR A 15 -0.77 14.99 4.02
N GLY A 16 -2.02 15.00 4.49
CA GLY A 16 -3.11 14.20 3.93
C GLY A 16 -3.07 12.73 4.35
N GLY A 17 -2.11 12.33 5.20
CA GLY A 17 -1.98 10.96 5.69
C GLY A 17 -3.11 10.56 6.63
N CYS A 18 -3.54 9.31 6.54
CA CYS A 18 -4.53 8.72 7.44
C CYS A 18 -4.01 7.39 7.94
N ARG A 19 -3.94 7.25 9.25
CA ARG A 19 -3.55 6.01 9.92
C ARG A 19 -4.74 5.06 10.02
N ASP A 20 -4.47 3.76 10.16
CA ASP A 20 -5.53 2.75 10.15
C ASP A 20 -6.46 2.81 11.38
N GLY A 21 -5.96 3.31 12.52
CA GLY A 21 -6.77 3.41 13.73
C GLY A 21 -5.99 3.70 15.00
N LEU A 22 -6.67 3.51 16.14
CA LEU A 22 -6.13 3.72 17.49
C LEU A 22 -6.07 2.40 18.24
N HIS A 23 -4.98 2.21 18.96
CA HIS A 23 -4.81 1.20 19.99
C HIS A 23 -4.79 1.88 21.37
N SER A 24 -4.94 1.10 22.44
CA SER A 24 -4.82 1.62 23.81
C SER A 24 -3.48 2.31 24.09
N ALA A 25 -2.42 1.88 23.39
CA ALA A 25 -1.08 2.46 23.48
C ALA A 25 -0.85 3.70 22.58
N GLY A 26 -1.82 4.07 21.73
CA GLY A 26 -1.70 5.20 20.80
C GLY A 26 -2.07 4.85 19.36
N VAL A 27 -1.65 5.69 18.40
CA VAL A 27 -2.06 5.53 16.99
C VAL A 27 -1.30 4.39 16.31
N ASN A 28 -2.02 3.59 15.51
CA ASN A 28 -1.43 2.67 14.55
C ASN A 28 -0.59 3.47 13.54
N GLN A 29 0.64 3.04 13.25
CA GLN A 29 1.52 3.76 12.33
C GLN A 29 1.28 3.41 10.85
N ASN A 30 0.56 2.32 10.58
CA ASN A 30 0.15 1.93 9.24
C ASN A 30 -0.79 2.98 8.67
N GLN A 31 -0.57 3.34 7.41
CA GLN A 31 -1.36 4.36 6.69
C GLN A 31 -2.09 3.78 5.46
N GLY A 32 -2.32 2.47 5.45
CA GLY A 32 -3.10 1.77 4.43
C GLY A 32 -2.52 1.74 3.00
N ALA A 33 -1.36 2.35 2.77
CA ALA A 33 -0.72 2.42 1.45
C ALA A 33 0.04 1.13 1.09
N GLU A 34 0.47 0.37 2.09
CA GLU A 34 1.41 -0.74 1.96
C GLU A 34 0.81 -1.91 1.18
N SER A 35 -0.46 -2.24 1.42
CA SER A 35 -1.16 -3.33 0.73
C SER A 35 -1.42 -3.01 -0.74
N THR A 36 -1.78 -1.76 -1.04
CA THR A 36 -1.95 -1.26 -2.42
C THR A 36 -0.62 -1.31 -3.17
N LEU A 37 0.47 -0.85 -2.54
CA LEU A 37 1.79 -0.91 -3.13
C LEU A 37 2.25 -2.35 -3.37
N ALA A 38 2.06 -3.25 -2.39
CA ALA A 38 2.40 -4.66 -2.54
C ALA A 38 1.64 -5.30 -3.71
N TRP A 39 0.34 -5.01 -3.85
CA TRP A 39 -0.46 -5.47 -4.98
C TRP A 39 0.05 -4.92 -6.32
N LEU A 40 0.36 -3.63 -6.41
CA LEU A 40 0.91 -3.01 -7.62
C LEU A 40 2.27 -3.59 -8.00
N MET A 41 3.14 -3.85 -7.02
CA MET A 41 4.44 -4.49 -7.25
C MET A 41 4.28 -5.92 -7.78
N ALA A 42 3.39 -6.71 -7.18
CA ALA A 42 3.09 -8.06 -7.63
C ALA A 42 2.51 -8.06 -9.05
N LEU A 43 1.56 -7.16 -9.33
CA LEU A 43 0.97 -6.98 -10.65
C LEU A 43 2.03 -6.60 -11.69
N HIS A 44 2.89 -5.62 -11.39
CA HIS A 44 3.98 -5.21 -12.27
C HIS A 44 4.92 -6.39 -12.58
N ARG A 45 5.27 -7.19 -11.56
CA ARG A 45 6.12 -8.37 -11.74
C ARG A 45 5.46 -9.43 -12.63
N LEU A 46 4.15 -9.66 -12.48
CA LEU A 46 3.42 -10.57 -13.35
C LEU A 46 3.45 -10.11 -14.82
N HIS A 47 3.24 -8.81 -15.06
CA HIS A 47 3.35 -8.24 -16.41
C HIS A 47 4.74 -8.45 -17.03
N GLN A 48 5.81 -8.26 -16.26
CA GLN A 48 7.18 -8.52 -16.72
C GLN A 48 7.37 -10.00 -17.11
N ILE A 49 6.95 -10.94 -16.25
CA ILE A 49 7.08 -12.38 -16.50
C ILE A 49 6.31 -12.80 -17.76
N VAL A 50 5.11 -12.26 -17.96
CA VAL A 50 4.31 -12.53 -19.17
C VAL A 50 5.00 -11.97 -20.42
N HIS A 51 5.54 -10.76 -20.35
CA HIS A 51 6.27 -10.13 -21.44
C HIS A 51 7.56 -10.90 -21.81
N GLU A 52 8.32 -11.35 -20.81
CA GLU A 52 9.50 -12.20 -20.98
C GLU A 52 9.15 -13.53 -21.66
N LYS A 53 8.06 -14.20 -21.23
CA LYS A 53 7.58 -15.44 -21.86
C LYS A 53 7.16 -15.24 -23.32
N HIS A 54 6.43 -14.17 -23.63
CA HIS A 54 6.07 -13.84 -25.01
C HIS A 54 7.28 -13.52 -25.88
N SER A 55 8.32 -12.90 -25.32
CA SER A 55 9.56 -12.59 -26.04
C SER A 55 10.46 -13.82 -26.22
N ALA A 56 10.39 -14.79 -25.30
CA ALA A 56 11.14 -16.05 -25.37
C ALA A 56 10.49 -17.09 -26.31
N ILE A 57 9.18 -16.98 -26.55
CA ILE A 57 8.44 -17.77 -27.55
C ILE A 57 8.29 -16.90 -28.81
N GLY A 58 9.42 -16.54 -29.42
CA GLY A 58 9.40 -15.98 -30.78
C GLY A 58 8.76 -16.99 -31.75
N PRO A 59 8.09 -16.53 -32.83
CA PRO A 59 7.43 -17.43 -33.76
C PRO A 59 8.49 -18.38 -34.35
N SER A 60 8.31 -19.67 -34.10
CA SER A 60 9.02 -20.72 -34.82
C SER A 60 8.68 -20.58 -36.30
N LEU A 61 9.61 -20.01 -37.07
CA LEU A 61 9.71 -20.23 -38.52
C LEU A 61 10.18 -21.66 -38.79
#